data_AF-A0A7T0JLD6-F1
#
_entry.id   AF-A0A7T0JLD6-F1
#
_cell.length_a   1.000
_cell.length_b   1.000
_cell.length_c   1.000
_cell.angle_alpha   90.00
_cell.angle_beta   90.00
_cell.angle_gamma   90.00
#
_symmetry.space_group_name_H-M   'P 1'
#
loop_
_entity.id
_entity.type
_entity.pdbx_description
1 polymer ?
#
loop_
_entity_poly.entity_id
_entity_poly.type
_entity_poly.pdbx_seq_one_letter_code
_entity_poly.pdbx_strand_id
1 'polypeptide(L)'
;MAISNQNKAKQAVTRLKEWIDSKPEIPIRNGRLNKSAICQLIKIPKSTLGTNKELKAVLDALESNITSYQFLDIRGDKERQLQSRISQLENQLECAKLEIAELKIKISINEHLIDTGRFIDV
;
A
#
# COMPACT_ATOMS: atom_id res chain seq x y z
N MET A 1 4.42 -11.98 -48.72
CA MET A 1 3.87 -10.60 -48.74
C MET A 1 4.25 -9.90 -47.45
N ALA A 2 5.01 -8.81 -47.52
CA ALA A 2 5.42 -8.05 -46.33
C ALA A 2 4.22 -7.26 -45.79
N ILE A 3 3.77 -7.59 -44.58
CA ILE A 3 2.70 -6.86 -43.90
C ILE A 3 3.17 -5.42 -43.69
N SER A 4 2.42 -4.46 -44.24
CA SER A 4 2.68 -3.02 -44.08
C SER A 4 2.84 -2.65 -42.60
N ASN A 5 3.78 -1.76 -42.29
CA ASN A 5 4.09 -1.36 -40.91
C ASN A 5 2.86 -0.82 -40.16
N GLN A 6 1.91 -0.20 -40.87
CA GLN A 6 0.64 0.25 -40.29
C GLN A 6 -0.24 -0.92 -39.83
N ASN A 7 -0.27 -2.03 -40.56
CA ASN A 7 -1.04 -3.22 -40.16
C ASN A 7 -0.41 -3.92 -38.95
N LYS A 8 0.93 -3.95 -38.87
CA LYS A 8 1.62 -4.45 -37.66
C LYS A 8 1.29 -3.61 -36.43
N ALA A 9 1.22 -2.28 -36.59
CA ALA A 9 0.86 -1.36 -35.52
C ALA A 9 -0.59 -1.56 -35.05
N LYS A 10 -1.55 -1.75 -35.97
CA LYS A 10 -2.95 -2.04 -35.64
C LYS A 10 -3.11 -3.38 -34.91
N GLN A 11 -2.46 -4.44 -35.40
CA GLN A 11 -2.48 -5.75 -34.74
C GLN A 11 -1.90 -5.71 -33.32
N ALA A 12 -0.86 -4.90 -33.08
CA ALA A 12 -0.30 -4.72 -31.75
C ALA A 12 -1.31 -4.08 -30.77
N VAL A 13 -2.09 -3.10 -31.24
CA VAL A 13 -3.15 -2.47 -30.42
C VAL A 13 -4.28 -3.47 -30.12
N THR A 14 -4.72 -4.24 -31.12
CA THR A 14 -5.75 -5.27 -30.93
C THR A 14 -5.30 -6.30 -29.89
N ARG A 15 -4.07 -6.82 -30.01
CA ARG A 15 -3.52 -7.77 -29.04
C ARG A 15 -3.41 -7.19 -27.64
N LEU A 16 -3.05 -5.91 -27.51
CA LEU A 16 -3.02 -5.24 -26.20
C LEU A 16 -4.43 -5.13 -25.61
N LYS A 17 -5.44 -4.79 -26.42
CA LYS A 17 -6.83 -4.71 -25.96
C LYS A 17 -7.37 -6.08 -25.54
N GLU A 18 -7.17 -7.12 -26.35
CA GLU A 18 -7.54 -8.50 -26.03
C GLU A 18 -6.82 -9.00 -24.78
N TRP A 19 -5.55 -8.66 -24.63
CA TRP A 19 -4.78 -8.98 -23.44
C TRP A 19 -5.36 -8.27 -22.21
N ILE A 20 -5.69 -6.97 -22.28
CA ILE A 20 -6.33 -6.25 -21.16
C ILE A 20 -7.68 -6.89 -20.80
N ASP A 21 -8.49 -7.25 -21.80
CA ASP A 21 -9.82 -7.85 -21.61
C ASP A 21 -9.74 -9.23 -20.92
N SER A 22 -8.70 -9.99 -21.23
CA SER A 22 -8.45 -11.32 -20.65
C SER A 22 -8.06 -11.30 -19.16
N LYS A 23 -8.07 -10.14 -18.48
CA LYS A 23 -7.67 -9.94 -17.07
C LYS A 23 -6.38 -10.67 -16.64
N PRO A 24 -5.26 -10.49 -17.35
CA PRO A 24 -3.98 -11.05 -16.96
C PRO A 24 -3.41 -10.32 -15.75
N GLU A 25 -2.50 -10.99 -15.05
CA GLU A 25 -1.74 -10.40 -13.96
C GLU A 25 -0.88 -9.25 -14.52
N ILE A 26 -1.24 -8.01 -14.18
CA ILE A 26 -0.57 -6.83 -14.73
C ILE A 26 0.76 -6.65 -13.99
N PRO A 27 1.91 -6.73 -14.69
CA PRO A 27 3.20 -6.58 -14.02
C PRO A 27 3.41 -5.12 -13.61
N ILE A 28 3.42 -4.89 -12.30
CA ILE A 28 3.66 -3.59 -11.67
C ILE A 28 5.07 -3.57 -11.10
N ARG A 29 5.82 -2.49 -11.32
CA ARG A 29 7.15 -2.26 -10.73
C ARG A 29 7.17 -0.89 -10.06
N ASN A 30 7.45 -0.85 -8.76
CA ASN A 30 7.50 0.37 -7.95
C ASN A 30 6.21 1.21 -8.05
N GLY A 31 5.03 0.56 -8.04
CA GLY A 31 3.74 1.25 -8.14
C GLY A 31 3.43 1.85 -9.52
N ARG A 32 4.24 1.54 -10.54
CA ARG A 32 4.00 1.94 -11.93
C ARG A 32 3.85 0.72 -12.82
N LEU A 33 3.09 0.90 -13.89
CA LEU A 33 2.92 -0.10 -14.92
C LEU A 33 4.28 -0.43 -15.56
N ASN A 34 4.69 -1.70 -15.53
CA ASN A 34 5.91 -2.11 -16.21
C ASN A 34 5.65 -2.28 -17.72
N LYS A 35 5.67 -1.16 -18.45
CA LYS A 35 5.47 -1.11 -19.92
C LYS A 35 6.37 -2.11 -20.66
N SER A 36 7.59 -2.34 -20.16
CA SER A 36 8.54 -3.27 -20.79
C SER A 36 8.15 -4.74 -20.60
N ALA A 37 7.68 -5.12 -19.41
CA ALA A 37 7.21 -6.48 -19.15
C ALA A 37 5.92 -6.78 -19.92
N ILE A 38 5.01 -5.82 -20.01
CA ILE A 38 3.78 -5.95 -20.81
C ILE A 38 4.11 -6.15 -22.29
N CYS A 39 5.06 -5.40 -22.83
CA CYS A 39 5.54 -5.62 -24.20
C CYS A 39 6.13 -7.01 -24.41
N GLN A 40 6.86 -7.55 -23.44
CA GLN A 40 7.40 -8.91 -23.52
C GLN A 40 6.28 -9.96 -23.51
N LEU A 41 5.29 -9.80 -22.62
CA LEU A 41 4.14 -10.71 -22.51
C LEU A 41 3.31 -10.75 -23.80
N ILE A 42 3.06 -9.59 -24.41
CA ILE A 42 2.25 -9.47 -25.64
C ILE A 42 3.13 -9.66 -26.90
N LYS A 43 4.43 -9.89 -26.73
CA LYS A 43 5.43 -10.04 -27.80
C LYS A 43 5.42 -8.86 -28.79
N ILE A 44 5.28 -7.64 -28.26
CA ILE A 44 5.35 -6.39 -29.02
C ILE A 44 6.74 -5.76 -28.85
N PRO A 45 7.45 -5.38 -29.94
CA PRO A 45 8.73 -4.70 -29.85
C PRO A 45 8.61 -3.36 -29.13
N LYS A 46 9.56 -3.04 -28.25
CA LYS A 46 9.61 -1.75 -27.54
C LYS A 46 9.67 -0.55 -28.49
N SER A 47 10.24 -0.71 -29.68
CA SER A 47 10.26 0.31 -30.73
C SER A 47 8.86 0.70 -31.21
N THR A 48 7.92 -0.24 -31.24
CA THR A 48 6.52 0.00 -31.65
C THR A 48 5.78 0.89 -30.66
N LEU A 49 6.21 0.95 -29.40
CA LEU A 49 5.64 1.79 -28.35
C LEU A 49 5.90 3.28 -28.57
N GLY A 50 7.08 3.61 -29.11
CA GLY A 50 7.44 4.99 -29.44
C GLY A 50 6.79 5.48 -30.74
N THR A 51 6.57 4.57 -31.70
CA THR A 51 6.02 4.92 -33.02
C THR A 51 4.49 4.93 -33.05
N ASN A 52 3.83 4.09 -32.26
CA ASN A 52 2.37 4.00 -32.25
C ASN A 52 1.75 4.80 -31.09
N LYS A 53 1.15 5.95 -31.41
CA LYS A 53 0.45 6.82 -30.44
C LYS A 53 -0.74 6.12 -29.78
N GLU A 54 -1.47 5.28 -30.49
CA GLU A 54 -2.64 4.58 -29.94
C GLU A 54 -2.22 3.53 -28.91
N LEU A 55 -1.15 2.77 -29.20
CA LEU A 55 -0.62 1.79 -28.25
C LEU A 55 -0.16 2.47 -26.96
N LYS A 56 0.50 3.63 -27.08
CA LYS A 56 0.91 4.45 -25.94
C LYS A 56 -0.30 4.94 -25.14
N ALA A 57 -1.34 5.45 -25.81
CA ALA A 57 -2.56 5.93 -25.15
C ALA A 57 -3.27 4.82 -24.36
N VAL A 58 -3.36 3.60 -24.91
CA VAL A 58 -3.97 2.46 -24.21
C VAL A 58 -3.17 2.09 -22.95
N LEU A 59 -1.83 2.10 -23.02
CA LEU A 59 -0.99 1.83 -21.85
C LEU A 59 -1.05 2.93 -20.79
N ASP A 60 -1.12 4.20 -21.21
CA ASP A 60 -1.24 5.33 -20.29
C ASP A 60 -2.62 5.32 -19.59
N ALA A 61 -3.69 4.94 -20.31
CA ALA A 61 -5.02 4.73 -19.73
C ALA A 61 -5.04 3.56 -18.73
N LEU A 62 -4.34 2.47 -19.03
CA LEU A 62 -4.18 1.33 -18.13
C LEU A 62 -3.39 1.73 -16.86
N GLU A 63 -2.31 2.50 -17.02
CA GLU A 63 -1.52 3.04 -15.91
C GLU A 63 -2.34 3.94 -14.99
N SER A 64 -3.21 4.77 -15.58
CA SER A 64 -4.10 5.67 -14.83
C SER A 64 -5.11 4.87 -13.99
N ASN A 65 -5.75 3.85 -14.57
CA ASN A 65 -6.68 2.99 -13.86
C ASN A 65 -6.00 2.26 -12.68
N ILE A 66 -4.82 1.68 -12.89
CA ILE A 66 -4.10 0.94 -11.83
C ILE A 66 -3.69 1.87 -10.69
N THR A 67 -3.22 3.07 -11.02
CA THR A 67 -2.83 4.08 -10.02
C THR A 67 -4.01 4.44 -9.12
N SER A 68 -5.22 4.57 -9.70
CA SER A 68 -6.45 4.84 -8.93
C SER A 68 -6.82 3.69 -7.99
N TYR A 69 -6.75 2.43 -8.44
CA TYR A 69 -7.02 1.27 -7.59
C TYR A 69 -5.99 1.14 -6.45
N GLN A 70 -4.71 1.36 -6.73
CA GLN A 70 -3.65 1.27 -5.73
C GLN A 70 -3.76 2.39 -4.68
N PHE A 71 -4.17 3.59 -5.07
CA PHE A 71 -4.39 4.69 -4.13
C PHE A 71 -5.56 4.46 -3.16
N LEU A 72 -6.54 3.64 -3.54
CA LEU A 72 -7.64 3.24 -2.68
C LEU A 72 -7.20 2.15 -1.70
N ASP A 73 -6.48 1.14 -2.19
CA ASP A 73 -6.02 0.00 -1.38
C ASP A 73 -4.97 0.41 -0.34
N ILE A 74 -4.00 1.24 -0.74
CA ILE A 74 -2.96 1.77 0.17
C ILE A 74 -3.56 2.69 1.25
N ARG A 75 -4.65 3.41 0.94
CA ARG A 75 -5.35 4.22 1.95
C ARG A 75 -6.05 3.34 2.98
N GLY A 76 -6.78 2.32 2.52
CA GLY A 76 -7.46 1.38 3.41
C GLY A 76 -6.51 0.62 4.32
N ASP A 77 -5.37 0.15 3.80
CA ASP A 77 -4.37 -0.57 4.60
C ASP A 77 -3.68 0.33 5.63
N LYS A 78 -3.30 1.55 5.23
CA LYS A 78 -2.70 2.53 6.16
C LYS A 78 -3.68 2.97 7.24
N GLU A 79 -4.96 3.19 6.92
CA GLU A 79 -5.97 3.54 7.92
C GLU A 79 -6.16 2.41 8.94
N ARG A 80 -6.19 1.15 8.50
CA ARG A 80 -6.28 -0.01 9.41
C ARG A 80 -5.04 -0.15 10.30
N GLN A 81 -3.84 0.04 9.75
CA GLN A 81 -2.60 0.01 10.53
C GLN A 81 -2.55 1.14 11.57
N LEU A 82 -2.97 2.36 11.19
CA LEU A 82 -3.02 3.50 12.11
C LEU A 82 -4.06 3.28 13.21
N GLN A 83 -5.25 2.76 12.89
CA GLN A 83 -6.27 2.42 13.90
C GLN A 83 -5.77 1.38 14.89
N SER A 84 -5.14 0.30 14.40
CA SER A 84 -4.54 -0.72 15.28
C SER A 84 -3.48 -0.12 16.21
N ARG A 85 -2.64 0.78 15.68
CA ARG A 85 -1.62 1.45 16.49
C ARG A 85 -2.22 2.39 17.53
N ILE A 86 -3.29 3.12 17.19
CA ILE A 86 -4.01 3.98 18.13
C ILE A 86 -4.58 3.14 19.28
N SER A 87 -5.31 2.06 18.98
CA SER A 87 -5.87 1.19 20.03
C SER A 87 -4.80 0.58 20.93
N GLN A 88 -3.63 0.21 20.37
CA GLN A 88 -2.51 -0.27 21.18
C GLN A 88 -1.97 0.81 22.12
N LEU A 89 -1.82 2.05 21.64
CA LEU A 89 -1.35 3.17 22.45
C LEU A 89 -2.36 3.57 23.52
N GLU A 90 -3.66 3.55 23.21
CA GLU A 90 -4.74 3.78 24.17
C GLU A 90 -4.71 2.76 25.31
N ASN A 91 -4.55 1.48 24.97
CA ASN A 91 -4.43 0.41 25.97
C ASN A 91 -3.18 0.59 26.85
N GLN A 92 -2.03 0.90 26.24
CA GLN A 92 -0.81 1.19 27.01
C GLN A 92 -0.97 2.39 27.96
N LEU A 93 -1.68 3.43 27.51
CA LEU A 93 -1.96 4.61 28.31
C LEU A 93 -2.91 4.29 29.47
N GLU A 94 -3.89 3.40 29.26
CA GLU A 94 -4.78 2.93 30.31
C GLU A 94 -4.02 2.08 31.36
N CYS A 95 -3.19 1.14 30.93
CA CYS A 95 -2.33 0.36 31.82
C CYS A 95 -1.39 1.28 32.64
N ALA A 96 -0.74 2.25 32.00
CA ALA A 96 0.14 3.19 32.69
C ALA A 96 -0.61 4.06 33.71
N LYS A 97 -1.85 4.48 33.41
CA LYS A 97 -2.71 5.20 34.36
C LYS A 97 -3.04 4.36 35.59
N LEU A 98 -3.35 3.08 35.40
CA LEU A 98 -3.62 2.14 36.49
C LEU A 98 -2.38 1.95 37.37
N GLU A 99 -1.21 1.75 36.75
CA GLU A 99 0.05 1.59 37.49
C GLU A 99 0.39 2.85 38.31
N ILE A 100 0.21 4.04 37.73
CA ILE A 100 0.37 5.30 38.45
C ILE A 100 -0.61 5.41 39.63
N ALA A 101 -1.85 4.98 39.45
CA ALA A 101 -2.84 5.00 40.53
C ALA A 101 -2.43 4.05 41.68
N GLU A 102 -1.99 2.84 41.37
CA GLU A 102 -1.49 1.89 42.37
C GLU A 102 -0.26 2.43 43.11
N LEU A 103 0.71 3.00 42.38
CA LEU A 103 1.90 3.60 42.98
C LEU A 103 1.54 4.77 43.89
N LYS A 104 0.58 5.62 43.50
CA LYS A 104 0.09 6.71 44.36
C LYS A 104 -0.55 6.19 45.64
N ILE A 105 -1.33 5.11 45.56
CA ILE A 105 -1.92 4.47 46.75
C ILE A 105 -0.79 3.94 47.66
N LYS A 106 0.20 3.24 47.12
CA LYS A 106 1.35 2.73 47.89
C LYS A 106 2.13 3.85 48.58
N ILE A 107 2.38 4.95 47.86
CA ILE A 107 3.06 6.13 48.42
C ILE A 107 2.22 6.69 49.58
N SER A 108 0.93 6.91 49.39
CA SER A 108 0.05 7.47 50.43
C SER A 108 -0.03 6.59 51.68
N ILE A 109 -0.08 5.26 51.51
CA ILE A 109 -0.02 4.31 52.63
C ILE A 109 1.32 4.44 53.37
N ASN A 110 2.44 4.49 52.64
CA ASN A 110 3.75 4.62 53.24
C ASN A 110 3.92 5.95 53.99
N GLU A 111 3.46 7.06 53.41
CA GLU A 111 3.43 8.37 54.06
C GLU A 111 2.64 8.31 55.38
N HIS A 112 1.45 7.73 55.36
CA HIS A 112 0.64 7.56 56.58
C HIS A 112 1.34 6.67 57.63
N LEU A 113 2.03 5.61 57.22
CA LEU A 113 2.77 4.74 58.15
C LEU A 113 3.98 5.46 58.77
N ILE A 114 4.65 6.32 57.99
CA ILE A 114 5.73 7.19 58.48
C ILE A 114 5.17 8.21 59.48
N ASP A 115 4.09 8.91 59.13
CA ASP A 115 3.45 9.92 60.00
C ASP A 115 2.94 9.33 61.33
N THR A 116 2.44 8.08 61.29
CA THR A 116 1.97 7.39 62.50
C THR A 116 3.08 6.70 63.29
N GLY A 117 4.34 6.80 62.86
CA GLY A 117 5.49 6.17 63.52
C GLY A 117 5.47 4.64 63.48
N ARG A 118 4.74 4.05 62.54
CA ARG A 118 4.55 2.60 62.36
C ARG A 118 5.37 2.02 61.22
N PHE A 119 6.23 2.83 60.59
CA PHE A 119 7.12 2.38 59.55
C PHE A 119 8.25 1.53 60.16
N ILE A 120 8.33 0.26 59.76
CA ILE A 120 9.40 -0.67 60.15
C ILE A 120 10.22 -0.92 58.89
N ASP A 121 11.43 -0.37 58.85
CA ASP A 121 12.41 -0.62 57.79
C ASP A 121 12.93 -2.06 57.98
N VAL A 122 12.79 -2.90 56.95
CA VAL A 122 13.29 -4.30 56.93
C VAL A 122 14.34 -4.43 55.84
#